data_AF-A0A6C0C8R6-F1
#
_entry.id   AF-A0A6C0C8R6-F1
#
_cell.length_a   1.000
_cell.length_b   1.000
_cell.length_c   1.000
_cell.angle_alpha   90.00
_cell.angle_beta   90.00
_cell.angle_gamma   90.00
#
_symmetry.space_group_name_H-M   'P 1'
#
loop_
_entity.id
_entity.type
_entity.pdbx_description
1 polymer ?
#
loop_
_entity_poly.entity_id
_entity_poly.type
_entity_poly.pdbx_seq_one_letter_code
_entity_poly.pdbx_strand_id
1 'polypeptide(L)'
;MLTLYCEIILKISEYLSDHEKIYLSMTSRTMNEFKYRFIYTKKIQVDRILHLPYFENFGCVEMTNTMSKYPKNAKRVHFFAYSNIIPSGVTHLVFSFDFDQPIKDCIPSSVTHLTFGDHFDQPIKDCIPSSVTHLEFGFGFNNSINGSIPPSVTHLIFGYYFDRSIRGNIPFGVTHLVFDVSFNKRIKNSKDHMGRIVRAIPASVIYLEFGNYFNQAIKDYIPSSVTCIKFGYHFNQSINGLPSSVKKIYLPLNYRKPIDANITTRTKITRC
;
A
#
# COMPACT_ATOMS: atom_id res chain seq x y z
N MET A 1 2.94 41.40 -4.87
CA MET A 1 1.92 41.22 -3.80
C MET A 1 0.66 40.72 -4.48
N LEU A 2 0.19 39.51 -4.17
CA LEU A 2 -1.08 39.02 -4.73
C LEU A 2 -2.22 39.84 -4.12
N THR A 3 -3.24 40.14 -4.90
CA THR A 3 -4.45 40.79 -4.36
C THR A 3 -5.17 39.79 -3.45
N LEU A 4 -5.83 40.29 -2.40
CA LEU A 4 -6.56 39.45 -1.42
C LEU A 4 -7.50 38.43 -2.09
N TYR A 5 -8.19 38.83 -3.16
CA TYR A 5 -9.08 37.92 -3.89
C TYR A 5 -8.33 36.77 -4.58
N CYS A 6 -7.09 36.99 -5.05
CA CYS A 6 -6.28 35.92 -5.64
C CYS A 6 -5.94 34.86 -4.60
N GLU A 7 -5.53 35.28 -3.40
CA GLU A 7 -5.17 34.37 -2.32
C GLU A 7 -6.37 33.54 -1.86
N ILE A 8 -7.54 34.17 -1.75
CA ILE A 8 -8.80 33.49 -1.42
C ILE A 8 -9.14 32.42 -2.46
N ILE A 9 -9.07 32.74 -3.76
CA ILE A 9 -9.40 31.77 -4.82
C ILE A 9 -8.41 30.61 -4.83
N LEU A 10 -7.11 30.87 -4.65
CA LEU A 10 -6.11 29.81 -4.56
C LEU A 10 -6.37 28.92 -3.35
N LYS A 11 -6.74 29.50 -2.21
CA LYS A 11 -7.09 28.73 -1.02
C LYS A 11 -8.34 27.87 -1.21
N ILE A 12 -9.38 28.42 -1.85
CA ILE A 12 -10.58 27.66 -2.22
C ILE A 12 -10.22 26.50 -3.14
N SER A 13 -9.30 26.71 -4.09
CA SER A 13 -8.90 25.68 -5.06
C SER A 13 -8.28 24.44 -4.41
N GLU A 14 -7.70 24.55 -3.20
CA GLU A 14 -7.17 23.40 -2.45
C GLU A 14 -8.27 22.39 -2.07
N TYR A 15 -9.52 22.84 -2.00
CA TYR A 15 -10.70 22.02 -1.67
C TYR A 15 -11.47 21.56 -2.91
N LEU A 16 -11.06 21.99 -4.12
CA LEU A 16 -11.71 21.63 -5.37
C LEU A 16 -11.00 20.45 -6.03
N SER A 17 -11.77 19.58 -6.67
CA SER A 17 -11.24 18.64 -7.64
C SER A 17 -10.67 19.36 -8.87
N ASP A 18 -9.79 18.69 -9.60
CA ASP A 18 -9.20 19.25 -10.82
C ASP A 18 -10.25 19.57 -11.89
N HIS A 19 -11.34 18.80 -11.93
CA HIS A 19 -12.47 19.07 -12.80
C HIS A 19 -13.15 20.38 -12.38
N GLU A 20 -13.50 20.55 -11.11
CA GLU A 20 -14.11 21.78 -10.58
C GLU A 20 -13.21 23.01 -10.78
N LYS A 21 -11.89 22.88 -10.64
CA LYS A 21 -10.93 23.96 -10.97
C LYS A 21 -11.04 24.38 -12.43
N ILE A 22 -11.17 23.43 -13.35
CA ILE A 22 -11.36 23.72 -14.78
C ILE A 22 -12.69 24.46 -14.98
N TYR A 23 -13.81 23.96 -14.44
CA TYR A 23 -15.11 24.66 -14.56
C TYR A 23 -15.06 26.07 -13.98
N LEU A 24 -14.45 26.25 -12.80
CA LEU A 24 -14.29 27.55 -12.18
C LEU A 24 -13.50 28.51 -13.09
N SER A 25 -12.41 28.01 -13.69
CA SER A 25 -11.60 28.81 -14.62
C SER A 25 -12.35 29.23 -15.89
N MET A 26 -13.39 28.48 -16.29
CA MET A 26 -14.18 28.77 -17.50
C MET A 26 -15.25 29.86 -17.29
N THR A 27 -15.46 30.33 -16.05
CA THR A 27 -16.55 31.27 -15.74
C THR A 27 -16.31 32.70 -16.25
N SER A 28 -15.06 33.14 -16.39
CA SER A 28 -14.73 34.48 -16.88
C SER A 28 -13.28 34.56 -17.37
N ARG A 29 -12.93 35.62 -18.12
CA ARG A 29 -11.54 35.87 -18.53
C ARG A 29 -10.59 35.96 -17.34
N THR A 30 -11.00 36.65 -16.26
CA THR A 30 -10.20 36.78 -15.04
C THR A 30 -10.03 35.42 -14.34
N MET A 31 -11.06 34.57 -14.31
CA MET A 31 -10.95 33.23 -13.72
C MET A 31 -10.10 32.29 -14.57
N ASN A 32 -10.12 32.45 -15.89
CA ASN A 32 -9.28 31.65 -16.79
C ASN A 32 -7.78 31.83 -16.50
N GLU A 33 -7.35 32.99 -16.00
CA GLU A 33 -5.95 33.22 -15.58
C GLU A 33 -5.53 32.34 -14.39
N PHE A 34 -6.48 31.86 -13.57
CA PHE A 34 -6.14 31.01 -12.43
C PHE A 34 -5.72 29.59 -12.82
N LYS A 35 -6.00 29.13 -14.05
CA LYS A 35 -5.52 27.82 -14.53
C LYS A 35 -3.99 27.72 -14.52
N TYR A 36 -3.29 28.86 -14.66
CA TYR A 36 -1.84 28.96 -14.58
C TYR A 36 -1.29 28.96 -13.16
N ARG A 37 -2.16 28.96 -12.14
CA ARG A 37 -1.79 29.03 -10.71
C ARG A 37 -2.35 27.87 -9.89
N PHE A 38 -3.42 27.25 -10.36
CA PHE A 38 -3.98 26.06 -9.74
C PHE A 38 -3.02 24.88 -9.83
N ILE A 39 -2.91 24.13 -8.73
CA ILE A 39 -2.19 22.86 -8.69
C ILE A 39 -3.16 21.72 -8.97
N TYR A 40 -2.85 20.91 -9.97
CA TYR A 40 -3.66 19.77 -10.39
C TYR A 40 -3.09 18.50 -9.75
N THR A 41 -3.94 17.69 -9.13
CA THR A 41 -3.53 16.58 -8.25
C THR A 41 -4.05 15.20 -8.68
N LYS A 42 -4.95 15.16 -9.66
CA LYS A 42 -5.42 13.94 -10.32
C LYS A 42 -4.30 13.40 -11.22
N LYS A 43 -4.09 12.08 -11.17
CA LYS A 43 -3.10 11.41 -12.02
C LYS A 43 -3.44 11.65 -13.49
N ILE A 44 -2.47 12.16 -14.25
CA ILE A 44 -2.59 12.38 -15.70
C ILE A 44 -1.33 11.91 -16.43
N GLN A 45 -1.49 11.37 -17.63
CA GLN A 45 -0.35 11.00 -18.47
C GLN A 45 0.39 12.26 -18.94
N VAL A 46 1.71 12.25 -18.80
CA VAL A 46 2.59 13.36 -19.15
C VAL A 46 2.36 13.84 -20.59
N ASP A 47 2.24 12.92 -21.55
CA ASP A 47 2.11 13.25 -22.97
C ASP A 47 0.86 14.11 -23.30
N ARG A 48 -0.18 14.02 -22.46
CA ARG A 48 -1.41 14.81 -22.61
C ARG A 48 -1.24 16.27 -22.18
N ILE A 49 -0.21 16.58 -21.40
CA ILE A 49 0.00 17.89 -20.78
C ILE A 49 1.30 18.58 -21.21
N LEU A 50 2.18 17.92 -21.96
CA LEU A 50 3.50 18.46 -22.38
C LEU A 50 3.42 19.83 -23.07
N HIS A 51 2.35 20.07 -23.84
CA HIS A 51 2.15 21.30 -24.59
C HIS A 51 1.49 22.41 -23.76
N LEU A 52 1.03 22.12 -22.55
CA LEU A 52 0.30 23.08 -21.74
C LEU A 52 1.28 24.10 -21.10
N PRO A 53 1.01 25.41 -21.21
CA PRO A 53 1.87 26.45 -20.63
C PRO A 53 1.96 26.42 -19.09
N TYR A 54 1.07 25.69 -18.43
CA TYR A 54 1.04 25.47 -16.97
C TYR A 54 1.41 24.03 -16.59
N PHE A 55 2.20 23.35 -17.44
CA PHE A 55 2.71 21.99 -17.24
C PHE A 55 3.32 21.76 -15.85
N GLU A 56 4.04 22.74 -15.31
CA GLU A 56 4.69 22.64 -13.99
C GLU A 56 3.71 22.55 -12.80
N ASN A 57 2.42 22.82 -13.02
CA ASN A 57 1.41 22.81 -11.98
C ASN A 57 0.76 21.43 -11.76
N PHE A 58 1.13 20.43 -12.55
CA PHE A 58 0.62 19.07 -12.39
C PHE A 58 1.43 18.31 -11.34
N GLY A 59 0.85 18.18 -10.15
CA GLY A 59 1.45 17.54 -8.98
C GLY A 59 1.42 16.01 -9.00
N CYS A 60 0.62 15.38 -9.87
CA CYS A 60 0.49 13.94 -9.99
C CYS A 60 0.48 13.51 -11.46
N VAL A 61 1.52 12.82 -11.90
CA VAL A 61 1.71 12.47 -13.31
C VAL A 61 2.11 11.02 -13.49
N GLU A 62 1.82 10.49 -14.68
CA GLU A 62 2.22 9.17 -15.12
C GLU A 62 3.13 9.28 -16.34
N MET A 63 4.35 8.78 -16.19
CA MET A 63 5.34 8.72 -17.26
C MET A 63 5.07 7.52 -18.17
N THR A 64 5.24 7.72 -19.48
CA THR A 64 4.99 6.70 -20.51
C THR A 64 6.28 5.99 -20.95
N ASN A 65 7.44 6.64 -20.81
CA ASN A 65 8.74 6.04 -21.08
C ASN A 65 9.84 6.67 -20.20
N THR A 66 11.05 6.10 -20.24
CA THR A 66 12.17 6.49 -19.38
C THR A 66 12.79 7.85 -19.72
N MET A 67 12.53 8.38 -20.92
CA MET A 67 13.05 9.66 -21.41
C MET A 67 12.04 10.81 -21.26
N SER A 68 10.79 10.52 -20.85
CA SER A 68 9.75 11.52 -20.69
C SER A 68 10.15 12.58 -19.66
N LYS A 69 10.15 13.85 -20.06
CA LYS A 69 10.23 14.96 -19.11
C LYS A 69 8.91 15.05 -18.35
N TYR A 70 8.97 15.27 -17.04
CA TYR A 70 7.79 15.47 -16.20
C TYR A 70 7.92 16.77 -15.39
N PRO A 71 6.82 17.31 -14.83
CA PRO A 71 6.84 18.54 -14.05
C PRO A 71 7.81 18.45 -12.88
N LYS A 72 8.70 19.43 -12.72
CA LYS A 72 9.71 19.44 -11.65
C LYS A 72 9.09 19.48 -10.26
N ASN A 73 7.90 20.07 -10.16
CA ASN A 73 7.16 20.19 -8.91
C ASN A 73 6.18 19.02 -8.68
N ALA A 74 6.21 17.98 -9.53
CA ALA A 74 5.38 16.80 -9.34
C ALA A 74 5.72 16.11 -8.02
N LYS A 75 4.73 16.03 -7.13
CA LYS A 75 4.86 15.32 -5.85
C LYS A 75 4.72 13.81 -6.03
N ARG A 76 3.96 13.39 -7.04
CA ARG A 76 3.67 11.99 -7.36
C ARG A 76 3.97 11.73 -8.82
N VAL A 77 5.07 11.03 -9.06
CA VAL A 77 5.50 10.54 -10.37
C VAL A 77 5.30 9.04 -10.41
N HIS A 78 4.35 8.60 -11.24
CA HIS A 78 4.01 7.19 -11.48
C HIS A 78 4.77 6.68 -12.70
N PHE A 79 5.30 5.47 -12.61
CA PHE A 79 5.97 4.80 -13.71
C PHE A 79 5.62 3.31 -13.73
N PHE A 80 5.30 2.81 -14.92
CA PHE A 80 5.06 1.40 -15.18
C PHE A 80 6.29 0.81 -15.89
N ALA A 81 6.98 -0.10 -15.20
CA ALA A 81 8.29 -0.61 -15.62
C ALA A 81 8.17 -1.99 -16.27
N TYR A 82 8.70 -2.11 -17.49
CA TYR A 82 8.88 -3.39 -18.21
C TYR A 82 10.32 -3.91 -18.11
N SER A 83 11.23 -3.13 -17.51
CA SER A 83 12.64 -3.44 -17.37
C SER A 83 13.22 -2.78 -16.12
N ASN A 84 14.49 -3.03 -15.86
CA ASN A 84 15.24 -2.48 -14.73
C ASN A 84 15.67 -1.02 -14.89
N ILE A 85 15.36 -0.39 -16.03
CA ILE A 85 15.74 0.99 -16.29
C ILE A 85 14.63 1.89 -15.77
N ILE A 86 14.81 2.40 -14.55
CA ILE A 86 13.80 3.18 -13.84
C ILE A 86 14.30 4.63 -13.71
N PRO A 87 13.53 5.63 -14.18
CA PRO A 87 13.93 7.03 -14.07
C PRO A 87 14.09 7.47 -12.61
N SER A 88 15.06 8.35 -12.37
CA SER A 88 15.20 9.01 -11.08
C SER A 88 14.01 9.93 -10.79
N GLY A 89 13.64 10.03 -9.51
CA GLY A 89 12.50 10.85 -9.07
C GLY A 89 11.13 10.17 -9.22
N VAL A 90 11.05 8.95 -9.76
CA VAL A 90 9.84 8.12 -9.66
C VAL A 90 9.52 7.87 -8.19
N THR A 91 8.25 8.07 -7.83
CA THR A 91 7.76 7.92 -6.45
C THR A 91 6.82 6.73 -6.30
N HIS A 92 6.13 6.35 -7.38
CA HIS A 92 5.18 5.25 -7.44
C HIS A 92 5.57 4.36 -8.60
N LEU A 93 6.06 3.16 -8.28
CA LEU A 93 6.60 2.23 -9.25
C LEU A 93 5.74 0.97 -9.29
N VAL A 94 5.33 0.58 -10.49
CA VAL A 94 4.63 -0.68 -10.74
C VAL A 94 5.43 -1.45 -11.79
N PHE A 95 5.82 -2.68 -11.46
CA PHE A 95 6.41 -3.58 -12.45
C PHE A 95 5.33 -4.28 -13.28
N SER A 96 5.61 -4.52 -14.56
CA SER A 96 4.68 -5.17 -15.47
C SER A 96 4.37 -6.60 -15.05
N PHE A 97 3.20 -7.10 -15.45
CA PHE A 97 2.72 -8.46 -15.13
C PHE A 97 3.78 -9.56 -15.36
N ASP A 98 4.48 -9.53 -16.49
CA ASP A 98 5.51 -10.53 -16.86
C ASP A 98 6.94 -10.22 -16.36
N PHE A 99 7.11 -9.20 -15.53
CA PHE A 99 8.43 -8.80 -15.05
C PHE A 99 8.94 -9.79 -13.99
N ASP A 100 10.02 -10.50 -14.30
CA ASP A 100 10.71 -11.43 -13.39
C ASP A 100 12.24 -11.29 -13.47
N GLN A 101 12.74 -10.07 -13.69
CA GLN A 101 14.18 -9.81 -13.76
C GLN A 101 14.77 -9.48 -12.38
N PRO A 102 16.06 -9.77 -12.12
CA PRO A 102 16.72 -9.37 -10.88
C PRO A 102 16.68 -7.85 -10.68
N ILE A 103 16.30 -7.38 -9.49
CA ILE A 103 16.02 -5.96 -9.20
C ILE A 103 17.09 -5.25 -8.35
N LYS A 104 18.23 -5.90 -8.11
CA LYS A 104 19.27 -5.35 -7.25
C LYS A 104 19.74 -3.99 -7.78
N ASP A 105 19.76 -2.99 -6.92
CA ASP A 105 20.18 -1.61 -7.22
C ASP A 105 19.35 -0.91 -8.33
N CYS A 106 18.21 -1.48 -8.74
CA CYS A 106 17.40 -0.95 -9.84
C CYS A 106 16.32 0.04 -9.39
N ILE A 107 15.86 -0.05 -8.14
CA ILE A 107 14.75 0.74 -7.61
C ILE A 107 15.28 2.06 -7.04
N PRO A 108 14.89 3.24 -7.56
CA PRO A 108 15.36 4.52 -7.07
C PRO A 108 14.95 4.80 -5.61
N SER A 109 15.80 5.49 -4.86
CA SER A 109 15.53 5.90 -3.46
C SER A 109 14.43 6.96 -3.30
N SER A 110 13.86 7.45 -4.40
CA SER A 110 12.66 8.30 -4.40
C SER A 110 11.36 7.49 -4.34
N VAL A 111 11.40 6.18 -4.58
CA VAL A 111 10.21 5.32 -4.61
C VAL A 111 9.64 5.16 -3.20
N THR A 112 8.37 5.50 -3.05
CA THR A 112 7.62 5.39 -1.79
C THR A 112 6.52 4.34 -1.86
N HIS A 113 6.02 4.03 -3.06
CA HIS A 113 5.03 2.99 -3.33
C HIS A 113 5.58 2.05 -4.40
N LEU A 114 5.63 0.77 -4.09
CA LEU A 114 6.19 -0.27 -4.94
C LEU A 114 5.22 -1.44 -5.07
N THR A 115 4.82 -1.75 -6.29
CA THR A 115 4.03 -2.93 -6.64
C THR A 115 4.82 -3.81 -7.61
N PHE A 116 5.05 -5.07 -7.24
CA PHE A 116 5.67 -6.06 -8.12
C PHE A 116 4.65 -6.67 -9.10
N GLY A 117 5.15 -7.08 -10.27
CA GLY A 117 4.37 -7.80 -11.27
C GLY A 117 4.02 -9.22 -10.83
N ASP A 118 2.99 -9.80 -11.44
CA ASP A 118 2.44 -11.09 -11.04
C ASP A 118 3.39 -12.27 -11.25
N HIS A 119 4.30 -12.21 -12.21
CA HIS A 119 5.29 -13.27 -12.43
C HIS A 119 6.58 -13.09 -11.61
N PHE A 120 6.71 -12.02 -10.82
CA PHE A 120 7.94 -11.72 -10.10
C PHE A 120 8.18 -12.72 -8.95
N ASP A 121 9.25 -13.52 -9.06
CA ASP A 121 9.71 -14.45 -8.03
C ASP A 121 11.24 -14.45 -7.91
N GLN A 122 11.85 -13.26 -7.94
CA GLN A 122 13.29 -13.09 -7.71
C GLN A 122 13.61 -12.85 -6.22
N PRO A 123 14.84 -13.15 -5.77
CA PRO A 123 15.32 -12.75 -4.46
C PRO A 123 15.31 -11.22 -4.28
N ILE A 124 14.80 -10.75 -3.14
CA ILE A 124 14.59 -9.31 -2.85
C ILE A 124 15.49 -8.76 -1.75
N LYS A 125 16.45 -9.55 -1.26
CA LYS A 125 17.33 -9.12 -0.17
C LYS A 125 18.13 -7.89 -0.59
N ASP A 126 18.09 -6.85 0.25
CA ASP A 126 18.78 -5.57 0.04
C ASP A 126 18.37 -4.84 -1.27
N CYS A 127 17.24 -5.20 -1.89
CA CYS A 127 16.80 -4.62 -3.17
C CYS A 127 15.77 -3.49 -3.01
N ILE A 128 15.03 -3.46 -1.91
CA ILE A 128 13.93 -2.50 -1.69
C ILE A 128 14.47 -1.29 -0.91
N PRO A 129 14.39 -0.06 -1.44
CA PRO A 129 14.91 1.12 -0.77
C PRO A 129 14.17 1.46 0.54
N SER A 130 14.87 2.10 1.48
CA SER A 130 14.31 2.55 2.76
C SER A 130 13.28 3.69 2.64
N SER A 131 13.07 4.25 1.47
CA SER A 131 12.00 5.22 1.19
C SER A 131 10.63 4.56 1.00
N VAL A 132 10.57 3.24 0.75
CA VAL A 132 9.31 2.53 0.46
C VAL A 132 8.45 2.43 1.71
N THR A 133 7.23 2.95 1.61
CA THR A 133 6.22 2.94 2.68
C THR A 133 5.05 2.01 2.38
N HIS A 134 4.78 1.77 1.10
CA HIS A 134 3.74 0.85 0.61
C HIS A 134 4.40 -0.18 -0.31
N LEU A 135 4.26 -1.45 0.05
CA LEU A 135 4.85 -2.57 -0.66
C LEU A 135 3.80 -3.64 -0.96
N GLU A 136 3.66 -3.97 -2.23
CA GLU A 136 2.76 -5.00 -2.72
C GLU A 136 3.53 -6.00 -3.59
N PHE A 137 3.41 -7.28 -3.25
CA PHE A 137 3.97 -8.38 -4.03
C PHE A 137 2.94 -8.93 -5.00
N GLY A 138 3.38 -9.25 -6.23
CA GLY A 138 2.54 -9.87 -7.24
C GLY A 138 2.25 -11.35 -6.97
N PHE A 139 1.30 -11.90 -7.72
CA PHE A 139 0.74 -13.25 -7.60
C PHE A 139 1.78 -14.38 -7.34
N GLY A 140 2.86 -14.38 -8.12
CA GLY A 140 3.91 -15.39 -8.21
C GLY A 140 4.90 -15.40 -7.05
N PHE A 141 4.99 -14.31 -6.29
CA PHE A 141 6.07 -14.14 -5.33
C PHE A 141 5.98 -15.14 -4.17
N ASN A 142 6.94 -16.04 -4.11
CA ASN A 142 7.09 -16.99 -3.03
C ASN A 142 8.57 -17.16 -2.68
N ASN A 143 9.35 -16.08 -2.70
CA ASN A 143 10.76 -16.06 -2.29
C ASN A 143 10.95 -15.72 -0.80
N SER A 144 12.17 -15.89 -0.30
CA SER A 144 12.50 -15.54 1.09
C SER A 144 12.38 -14.03 1.33
N ILE A 145 11.77 -13.66 2.47
CA ILE A 145 11.59 -12.26 2.90
C ILE A 145 12.53 -11.88 4.06
N ASN A 146 13.45 -12.76 4.43
CA ASN A 146 14.31 -12.58 5.60
C ASN A 146 15.17 -11.32 5.47
N GLY A 147 14.95 -10.35 6.36
CA GLY A 147 15.63 -9.05 6.37
C GLY A 147 15.45 -8.23 5.08
N SER A 148 14.46 -8.56 4.24
CA SER A 148 14.33 -7.97 2.90
C SER A 148 13.31 -6.82 2.83
N ILE A 149 12.44 -6.71 3.82
CA ILE A 149 11.40 -5.66 3.88
C ILE A 149 11.92 -4.49 4.73
N PRO A 150 12.00 -3.26 4.17
CA PRO A 150 12.53 -2.10 4.90
C PRO A 150 11.69 -1.69 6.12
N PRO A 151 12.30 -1.09 7.17
CA PRO A 151 11.60 -0.69 8.38
C PRO A 151 10.58 0.45 8.19
N SER A 152 10.68 1.19 7.09
CA SER A 152 9.77 2.26 6.69
C SER A 152 8.44 1.78 6.12
N VAL A 153 8.30 0.49 5.78
CA VAL A 153 7.07 -0.07 5.24
C VAL A 153 5.96 -0.01 6.29
N THR A 154 4.86 0.63 5.93
CA THR A 154 3.64 0.79 6.75
C THR A 154 2.47 -0.02 6.21
N HIS A 155 2.42 -0.26 4.90
CA HIS A 155 1.41 -1.06 4.21
C HIS A 155 2.11 -2.17 3.46
N LEU A 156 1.76 -3.41 3.78
CA LEU A 156 2.39 -4.61 3.23
C LEU A 156 1.33 -5.59 2.76
N ILE A 157 1.37 -5.92 1.47
CA ILE A 157 0.48 -6.88 0.82
C ILE A 157 1.34 -7.99 0.21
N PHE A 158 1.10 -9.22 0.64
CA PHE A 158 1.72 -10.42 0.06
C PHE A 158 0.86 -11.00 -1.06
N GLY A 159 1.52 -11.48 -2.11
CA GLY A 159 0.87 -12.05 -3.28
C GLY A 159 0.29 -13.46 -3.06
N TYR A 160 -0.46 -13.92 -4.06
CA TYR A 160 -1.30 -15.12 -4.01
C TYR A 160 -0.60 -16.38 -3.52
N TYR A 161 0.60 -16.69 -4.00
CA TYR A 161 1.31 -17.93 -3.65
C TYR A 161 2.21 -17.84 -2.41
N PHE A 162 2.26 -16.69 -1.73
CA PHE A 162 3.11 -16.52 -0.57
C PHE A 162 2.64 -17.41 0.59
N ASP A 163 3.41 -18.47 0.89
CA ASP A 163 3.16 -19.38 2.02
C ASP A 163 4.45 -19.68 2.79
N ARG A 164 5.22 -18.63 3.08
CA ARG A 164 6.44 -18.71 3.89
C ARG A 164 6.25 -18.26 5.33
N SER A 165 7.20 -18.62 6.17
CA SER A 165 7.24 -18.14 7.55
C SER A 165 7.45 -16.62 7.61
N ILE A 166 6.55 -15.93 8.29
CA ILE A 166 6.63 -14.49 8.55
C ILE A 166 7.38 -14.15 9.86
N ARG A 167 7.83 -15.17 10.60
CA ARG A 167 8.46 -15.01 11.92
C ARG A 167 9.68 -14.08 11.83
N GLY A 168 9.60 -12.92 12.47
CA GLY A 168 10.68 -11.94 12.52
C GLY A 168 10.94 -11.19 11.22
N ASN A 169 10.10 -11.37 10.19
CA ASN A 169 10.32 -10.83 8.85
C ASN A 169 9.41 -9.64 8.50
N ILE A 170 8.40 -9.36 9.34
CA ILE A 170 7.51 -8.21 9.16
C ILE A 170 8.03 -7.04 10.01
N PRO A 171 8.33 -5.87 9.42
CA PRO A 171 8.85 -4.74 10.17
C PRO A 171 7.89 -4.16 11.22
N PHE A 172 8.45 -3.59 12.29
CA PHE A 172 7.68 -2.98 13.39
C PHE A 172 6.85 -1.74 13.01
N GLY A 173 7.05 -1.18 11.81
CA GLY A 173 6.27 -0.05 11.29
C GLY A 173 4.99 -0.44 10.56
N VAL A 174 4.79 -1.73 10.25
CA VAL A 174 3.65 -2.19 9.44
C VAL A 174 2.34 -2.02 10.21
N THR A 175 1.42 -1.24 9.66
CA THR A 175 0.09 -0.96 10.22
C THR A 175 -1.02 -1.69 9.47
N HIS A 176 -0.82 -1.94 8.17
CA HIS A 176 -1.75 -2.67 7.31
C HIS A 176 -1.03 -3.89 6.74
N LEU A 177 -1.50 -5.08 7.11
CA LEU A 177 -0.90 -6.36 6.70
C LEU A 177 -1.97 -7.22 6.02
N VAL A 178 -1.73 -7.57 4.76
CA VAL A 178 -2.63 -8.40 3.95
C VAL A 178 -1.88 -9.61 3.43
N PHE A 179 -2.46 -10.78 3.66
CA PHE A 179 -2.07 -12.03 3.01
C PHE A 179 -3.13 -12.38 1.98
N ASP A 180 -2.70 -12.66 0.75
CA ASP A 180 -3.59 -13.17 -0.28
C ASP A 180 -3.80 -14.70 -0.15
N VAL A 181 -4.39 -15.35 -1.17
CA VAL A 181 -5.07 -16.64 -1.11
C VAL A 181 -4.33 -17.78 -0.40
N SER A 182 -3.05 -18.05 -0.70
CA SER A 182 -2.40 -19.32 -0.32
C SER A 182 -1.81 -19.38 1.08
N PHE A 183 -1.67 -18.25 1.78
CA PHE A 183 -1.01 -18.22 3.08
C PHE A 183 -1.75 -19.07 4.12
N ASN A 184 -1.10 -20.12 4.63
CA ASN A 184 -1.65 -21.01 5.64
C ASN A 184 -0.59 -21.47 6.67
N LYS A 185 0.56 -20.78 6.74
CA LYS A 185 1.56 -21.04 7.78
C LYS A 185 1.04 -20.69 9.17
N ARG A 186 1.41 -21.52 10.15
CA ARG A 186 1.12 -21.26 11.56
C ARG A 186 1.79 -19.97 12.01
N ILE A 187 0.97 -19.05 12.51
CA ILE A 187 1.46 -17.84 13.17
C ILE A 187 1.94 -18.27 14.56
N LYS A 188 3.24 -18.12 14.83
CA LYS A 188 3.81 -18.44 16.13
C LYS A 188 4.77 -17.35 16.55
N ASN A 189 4.55 -16.81 17.75
CA ASN A 189 5.54 -15.99 18.42
C ASN A 189 6.75 -16.85 18.78
N SER A 190 7.89 -16.20 18.98
CA SER A 190 9.11 -16.87 19.38
C SER A 190 9.87 -16.09 20.43
N LYS A 191 10.99 -16.64 20.90
CA LYS A 191 11.91 -15.95 21.79
C LYS A 191 13.22 -15.63 21.06
N ASP A 192 13.76 -14.45 21.29
CA ASP A 192 15.13 -14.13 20.90
C ASP A 192 16.16 -14.74 21.88
N HIS A 193 17.45 -14.47 21.63
CA HIS A 193 18.55 -14.94 22.47
C HIS A 193 18.49 -14.42 23.92
N MET A 194 17.76 -13.33 24.17
CA MET A 194 17.53 -12.74 25.49
C MET A 194 16.20 -13.22 26.12
N GLY A 195 15.49 -14.15 25.48
CA GLY A 195 14.21 -14.66 25.95
C GLY A 195 13.01 -13.75 25.70
N ARG A 196 13.19 -12.62 24.99
CA ARG A 196 12.11 -11.65 24.70
C ARG A 196 11.21 -12.17 23.57
N ILE A 197 9.92 -11.83 23.64
CA ILE A 197 8.94 -12.28 22.64
C ILE A 197 9.18 -11.54 21.32
N VAL A 198 9.54 -12.29 20.28
CA VAL A 198 9.51 -11.86 18.88
C VAL A 198 8.16 -12.25 18.29
N ARG A 199 7.32 -11.24 18.03
CA ARG A 199 5.99 -11.44 17.45
C ARG A 199 6.10 -11.79 15.97
N ALA A 200 5.26 -12.71 15.50
CA ALA A 200 5.12 -12.97 14.06
C ALA A 200 4.36 -11.83 13.36
N ILE A 201 3.35 -11.28 14.03
CA ILE A 201 2.60 -10.10 13.60
C ILE A 201 2.98 -8.94 14.54
N PRO A 202 3.58 -7.85 14.02
CA PRO A 202 4.02 -6.71 14.83
C PRO A 202 2.89 -6.04 15.60
N ALA A 203 3.22 -5.46 16.77
CA ALA A 203 2.26 -4.74 17.62
C ALA A 203 1.80 -3.38 17.06
N SER A 204 2.28 -2.99 15.88
CA SER A 204 1.84 -1.83 15.12
C SER A 204 0.66 -2.14 14.18
N VAL A 205 0.37 -3.42 13.91
CA VAL A 205 -0.65 -3.81 12.94
C VAL A 205 -2.04 -3.44 13.46
N ILE A 206 -2.77 -2.64 12.69
CA ILE A 206 -4.12 -2.14 12.97
C ILE A 206 -5.14 -2.89 12.11
N TYR A 207 -4.81 -3.13 10.85
CA TYR A 207 -5.62 -3.88 9.88
C TYR A 207 -4.90 -5.17 9.50
N LEU A 208 -5.59 -6.30 9.63
CA LEU A 208 -5.07 -7.61 9.30
C LEU A 208 -6.05 -8.39 8.43
N GLU A 209 -5.58 -8.86 7.28
CA GLU A 209 -6.38 -9.69 6.38
C GLU A 209 -5.65 -10.98 6.04
N PHE A 210 -6.35 -12.09 6.18
CA PHE A 210 -5.90 -13.41 5.76
C PHE A 210 -6.65 -13.87 4.52
N GLY A 211 -5.93 -14.48 3.59
CA GLY A 211 -6.50 -15.04 2.38
C GLY A 211 -7.26 -16.34 2.58
N ASN A 212 -7.74 -16.87 1.46
CA ASN A 212 -8.76 -17.91 1.43
C ASN A 212 -8.36 -19.22 2.10
N TYR A 213 -7.11 -19.65 2.03
CA TYR A 213 -6.68 -20.94 2.58
C TYR A 213 -6.23 -20.88 4.04
N PHE A 214 -6.14 -19.70 4.65
CA PHE A 214 -5.72 -19.58 6.04
C PHE A 214 -6.73 -20.26 6.98
N ASN A 215 -6.28 -21.30 7.68
CA ASN A 215 -7.13 -22.04 8.63
C ASN A 215 -6.35 -22.51 9.87
N GLN A 216 -5.38 -21.71 10.31
CA GLN A 216 -4.58 -21.99 11.51
C GLN A 216 -5.19 -21.36 12.77
N ALA A 217 -4.87 -21.94 13.93
CA ALA A 217 -5.26 -21.36 15.21
C ALA A 217 -4.62 -19.98 15.42
N ILE A 218 -5.40 -19.02 15.92
CA ILE A 218 -4.99 -17.62 16.07
C ILE A 218 -4.84 -17.16 17.54
N LYS A 219 -5.17 -18.04 18.48
CA LYS A 219 -5.15 -17.74 19.92
C LYS A 219 -3.76 -17.24 20.33
N ASP A 220 -3.72 -16.11 21.03
CA ASP A 220 -2.51 -15.46 21.58
C ASP A 220 -1.53 -14.87 20.55
N TYR A 221 -1.84 -14.94 19.25
CA TYR A 221 -0.94 -14.48 18.18
C TYR A 221 -1.33 -13.16 17.53
N ILE A 222 -2.58 -12.71 17.72
CA ILE A 222 -3.06 -11.43 17.20
C ILE A 222 -2.76 -10.31 18.22
N PRO A 223 -2.01 -9.26 17.86
CA PRO A 223 -1.66 -8.18 18.78
C PRO A 223 -2.87 -7.27 19.11
N SER A 224 -2.84 -6.68 20.30
CA SER A 224 -3.91 -5.79 20.83
C SER A 224 -4.03 -4.44 20.12
N SER A 225 -3.23 -4.19 19.10
CA SER A 225 -3.36 -3.05 18.20
C SER A 225 -4.38 -3.28 17.09
N VAL A 226 -4.67 -4.56 16.78
CA VAL A 226 -5.57 -4.91 15.67
C VAL A 226 -6.99 -4.47 16.00
N THR A 227 -7.58 -3.68 15.10
CA THR A 227 -8.96 -3.18 15.21
C THR A 227 -9.89 -3.78 14.17
N CYS A 228 -9.35 -4.20 13.03
CA CYS A 228 -10.09 -4.81 11.94
C CYS A 228 -9.37 -6.09 11.49
N ILE A 229 -10.10 -7.19 11.46
CA ILE A 229 -9.58 -8.47 10.99
C ILE A 229 -10.52 -9.10 9.97
N LYS A 230 -9.95 -9.61 8.88
CA LYS A 230 -10.68 -10.34 7.84
C LYS A 230 -10.09 -11.72 7.65
N PHE A 231 -10.96 -12.73 7.62
CA PHE A 231 -10.61 -14.11 7.37
C PHE A 231 -11.15 -14.55 6.01
N GLY A 232 -10.35 -15.35 5.30
CA GLY A 232 -10.72 -15.89 4.00
C GLY A 232 -11.62 -17.13 4.08
N TYR A 233 -12.02 -17.59 2.90
CA TYR A 233 -13.07 -18.59 2.69
C TYR A 233 -12.96 -19.89 3.51
N HIS A 234 -11.78 -20.45 3.74
CA HIS A 234 -11.62 -21.75 4.44
C HIS A 234 -11.43 -21.62 5.95
N PHE A 235 -11.43 -20.41 6.50
CA PHE A 235 -11.21 -20.22 7.93
C PHE A 235 -12.38 -20.75 8.76
N ASN A 236 -12.13 -21.75 9.61
CA ASN A 236 -13.13 -22.34 10.50
C ASN A 236 -12.52 -22.74 11.86
N GLN A 237 -11.57 -21.94 12.35
CA GLN A 237 -10.99 -22.08 13.69
C GLN A 237 -11.75 -21.22 14.71
N SER A 238 -11.58 -21.55 16.00
CA SER A 238 -12.11 -20.70 17.06
C SER A 238 -11.49 -19.30 16.99
N ILE A 239 -12.33 -18.28 17.08
CA ILE A 239 -11.89 -16.88 17.23
C ILE A 239 -11.79 -16.44 18.70
N ASN A 240 -12.01 -17.38 19.64
CA ASN A 240 -11.85 -17.14 21.06
C ASN A 240 -10.36 -16.93 21.35
N GLY A 241 -9.98 -15.70 21.71
CA GLY A 241 -8.59 -15.26 21.83
C GLY A 241 -8.25 -14.02 21.02
N LEU A 242 -9.17 -13.51 20.20
CA LEU A 242 -9.03 -12.18 19.61
C LEU A 242 -9.02 -11.09 20.70
N PRO A 243 -8.10 -10.11 20.62
CA PRO A 243 -7.97 -9.08 21.64
C PRO A 243 -9.21 -8.17 21.70
N SER A 244 -9.41 -7.50 22.84
CA SER A 244 -10.54 -6.58 23.09
C SER A 244 -10.58 -5.38 22.13
N SER A 245 -9.44 -5.04 21.53
CA SER A 245 -9.27 -3.96 20.54
C SER A 245 -9.98 -4.20 19.21
N VAL A 246 -10.28 -5.47 18.86
CA VAL A 246 -10.92 -5.80 17.59
C VAL A 246 -12.36 -5.28 17.60
N LYS A 247 -12.68 -4.39 16.65
CA LYS A 247 -13.99 -3.73 16.48
C LYS A 247 -14.76 -4.25 15.27
N LYS A 248 -14.06 -4.78 14.26
CA LYS A 248 -14.65 -5.34 13.04
C LYS A 248 -14.04 -6.71 12.73
N ILE A 249 -14.89 -7.70 12.52
CA ILE A 249 -14.50 -9.04 12.06
C ILE A 249 -15.27 -9.37 10.80
N TYR A 250 -14.56 -9.79 9.76
CA TYR A 250 -15.13 -10.38 8.56
C TYR A 250 -14.87 -11.88 8.59
N LEU A 251 -15.95 -12.67 8.64
CA LEU A 251 -15.91 -14.12 8.64
C LEU A 251 -16.45 -14.67 7.32
N PRO A 252 -15.94 -15.82 6.85
CA PRO A 252 -16.51 -16.46 5.69
C PRO A 252 -17.92 -17.00 5.99
N LEU A 253 -18.80 -17.04 4.97
CA LEU A 253 -20.17 -17.57 5.10
C LEU A 253 -20.22 -18.98 5.71
N ASN A 254 -19.22 -19.81 5.42
CA ASN A 254 -19.11 -21.20 5.88
C ASN A 254 -18.52 -21.35 7.31
N TYR A 255 -18.28 -20.26 8.05
CA TYR A 255 -17.83 -20.30 9.44
C TYR A 255 -18.89 -20.94 10.36
N ARG A 256 -18.51 -22.03 11.04
CA ARG A 256 -19.43 -22.88 11.84
C ARG A 256 -19.09 -22.97 13.32
N LYS A 257 -17.95 -22.44 13.77
CA LYS A 257 -17.58 -22.48 15.19
C LYS A 257 -18.45 -21.54 16.02
N PRO A 258 -18.73 -21.87 17.30
CA PRO A 258 -19.45 -20.96 18.18
C PRO A 258 -18.64 -19.69 18.41
N ILE A 259 -19.34 -18.56 18.49
CA ILE A 259 -18.75 -17.25 18.78
C ILE A 259 -19.12 -16.90 20.22
N ASP A 260 -18.10 -16.63 21.04
CA ASP A 260 -18.30 -16.23 22.44
C ASP A 260 -19.08 -14.91 22.54
N ALA A 261 -19.97 -14.81 23.53
CA ALA A 261 -20.77 -13.63 23.82
C ALA A 261 -19.90 -12.38 24.08
N ASN A 262 -18.67 -12.56 24.60
CA ASN A 262 -17.74 -11.43 24.77
C ASN A 262 -17.37 -10.78 23.43
N ILE A 263 -17.30 -11.57 22.35
CA ILE A 263 -16.91 -11.07 21.03
C ILE A 263 -18.10 -10.38 20.37
N THR A 264 -19.28 -10.99 20.42
CA THR A 264 -20.48 -10.46 19.76
C THR A 264 -20.97 -9.14 20.38
N THR A 265 -20.73 -8.92 21.68
CA THR A 265 -21.16 -7.70 22.37
C THR A 265 -20.30 -6.47 22.07
N ARG A 266 -19.03 -6.66 21.68
CA ARG A 266 -18.06 -5.56 21.45
C ARG A 266 -17.64 -5.36 20.00
N THR A 267 -18.05 -6.24 19.09
CA THR A 267 -17.49 -6.32 17.74
C THR A 267 -18.58 -6.37 16.69
N LYS A 268 -18.44 -5.58 15.61
CA LYS A 268 -19.26 -5.74 14.41
C LYS A 268 -18.77 -6.94 13.61
N ILE A 269 -19.61 -7.97 13.51
CA ILE A 269 -19.32 -9.18 12.73
C ILE A 269 -20.07 -9.09 11.40
N THR A 270 -19.33 -9.14 10.30
CA THR A 270 -19.87 -9.24 8.94
C THR A 270 -19.55 -10.61 8.40
N ARG A 271 -20.53 -11.29 7.81
CA ARG A 271 -20.29 -12.51 7.03
C ARG A 271 -20.18 -12.15 5.55
N CYS A 272 -19.13 -12.61 4.89
CA CYS A 272 -18.86 -12.38 3.47
C CYS A 272 -18.29 -13.63 2.79
#